data_AF-A0A7Y4B786-F1
#
_entry.id   AF-A0A7Y4B786-F1
#
_cell.length_a   1.000
_cell.length_b   1.000
_cell.length_c   1.000
_cell.angle_alpha   90.00
_cell.angle_beta   90.00
_cell.angle_gamma   90.00
#
_symmetry.space_group_name_H-M   'P 1'
#
loop_
_entity.id
_entity.type
_entity.pdbx_description
1 polymer ?
#
loop_
_entity_poly.entity_id
_entity_poly.type
_entity_poly.pdbx_seq_one_letter_code
_entity_poly.pdbx_strand_id
1 'polypeptide(L)'
;MNTYQHEDTIITTFYDYEKARLFAKAVRGRVSPSNKVDELSNLSFVGKHAVTFSLSNQPDKELIQQFIDERMKLVAFEVQATQVGYGNDRNDRYGRNFDYQQACAEREVLHRANHANEVKSTEERVIILFNKIVFSPEF
;
A
#
# COMPACT_ATOMS: atom_id res chain seq x y z
N MET A 1 -2.44 -1.88 -0.98
CA MET A 1 -1.23 -2.12 -1.79
C MET A 1 -0.06 -1.97 -0.85
N ASN A 2 0.62 -3.05 -0.54
CA ASN A 2 1.86 -3.04 0.24
C ASN A 2 3.03 -3.27 -0.72
N THR A 3 4.17 -2.68 -0.38
CA THR A 3 5.40 -2.81 -1.14
C THR A 3 6.42 -3.58 -0.29
N TYR A 4 7.04 -4.60 -0.86
CA TYR A 4 8.15 -5.33 -0.25
C TYR A 4 9.41 -5.10 -1.09
N GLN A 5 10.53 -4.82 -0.43
CA GLN A 5 11.82 -4.61 -1.06
C GLN A 5 12.83 -5.60 -0.46
N HIS A 6 13.39 -6.46 -1.30
CA HIS A 6 14.51 -7.32 -0.94
C HIS A 6 15.60 -7.15 -1.99
N GLU A 7 16.77 -6.66 -1.54
CA GLU A 7 17.86 -6.23 -2.41
C GLU A 7 17.38 -5.21 -3.45
N ASP A 8 17.41 -5.58 -4.72
CA ASP A 8 16.97 -4.76 -5.84
C ASP A 8 15.54 -5.07 -6.31
N THR A 9 14.92 -6.13 -5.75
CA THR A 9 13.59 -6.57 -6.15
C THR A 9 12.53 -5.82 -5.34
N ILE A 10 11.68 -5.09 -6.06
CA ILE A 10 10.48 -4.44 -5.53
C ILE A 10 9.26 -5.27 -5.91
N ILE A 11 8.40 -5.54 -4.94
CA ILE A 11 7.10 -6.17 -5.13
C ILE A 11 6.02 -5.18 -4.70
N THR A 12 5.17 -4.77 -5.64
CA THR A 12 4.09 -3.80 -5.43
C THR A 12 2.73 -4.41 -5.74
N THR A 13 1.71 -4.24 -4.89
CA THR A 13 0.44 -5.00 -5.00
C THR A 13 -0.81 -4.17 -5.35
N PHE A 14 -1.45 -4.41 -6.48
CA PHE A 14 -2.64 -3.70 -6.95
C PHE A 14 -3.92 -4.52 -6.69
N TYR A 15 -5.04 -3.85 -6.44
CA TYR A 15 -6.37 -4.50 -6.43
C TYR A 15 -6.93 -4.69 -7.85
N ASP A 16 -6.55 -3.81 -8.76
CA ASP A 16 -7.02 -3.81 -10.16
C ASP A 16 -5.95 -4.47 -11.05
N TYR A 17 -6.37 -5.49 -11.80
CA TYR A 17 -5.47 -6.22 -12.70
C TYR A 17 -4.93 -5.35 -13.83
N GLU A 18 -5.75 -4.49 -14.43
CA GLU A 18 -5.31 -3.63 -15.54
C GLU A 18 -4.30 -2.59 -15.06
N LYS A 19 -4.49 -2.03 -13.86
CA LYS A 19 -3.47 -1.16 -13.24
C LYS A 19 -2.17 -1.92 -12.98
N ALA A 20 -2.25 -3.16 -12.49
CA ALA A 20 -1.08 -4.01 -12.29
C ALA A 20 -0.35 -4.28 -13.62
N ARG A 21 -1.11 -4.60 -14.68
CA ARG A 21 -0.60 -4.90 -16.02
C ARG A 21 0.08 -3.68 -16.66
N LEU A 22 -0.57 -2.52 -16.59
CA LEU A 22 -0.02 -1.27 -17.11
C LEU A 22 1.27 -0.88 -16.38
N PHE A 23 1.26 -0.95 -15.04
CA PHE A 23 2.44 -0.66 -14.24
C PHE A 23 3.58 -1.64 -14.54
N ALA A 24 3.30 -2.95 -14.58
CA ALA A 24 4.29 -3.96 -14.91
C ALA A 24 4.91 -3.75 -16.29
N LYS A 25 4.12 -3.32 -17.28
CA LYS A 25 4.65 -2.98 -18.60
C LYS A 25 5.65 -1.82 -18.51
N ALA A 26 5.30 -0.75 -17.81
CA ALA A 26 6.14 0.43 -17.66
C ALA A 26 7.45 0.12 -16.92
N VAL A 27 7.40 -0.65 -15.84
CA VAL A 27 8.59 -1.00 -15.04
C VAL A 27 9.30 -2.29 -15.50
N ARG A 28 8.95 -2.81 -16.69
CA ARG A 28 9.45 -4.09 -17.21
C ARG A 28 9.38 -5.24 -16.19
N GLY A 29 8.33 -5.21 -15.37
CA GLY A 29 8.08 -6.14 -14.29
C GLY A 29 7.24 -7.35 -14.70
N ARG A 30 6.94 -8.20 -13.73
CA ARG A 30 6.09 -9.38 -13.89
C ARG A 30 4.87 -9.28 -12.98
N VAL A 31 3.68 -9.48 -13.56
CA VAL A 31 2.44 -9.58 -12.79
C VAL A 31 2.26 -11.01 -12.33
N SER A 32 2.00 -11.20 -11.04
CA SER A 32 1.65 -12.49 -10.45
C SER A 32 0.49 -12.34 -9.47
N PRO A 33 -0.35 -13.35 -9.28
CA PRO A 33 -1.20 -13.41 -8.09
C PRO A 33 -0.35 -13.27 -6.83
N SER A 34 -0.74 -12.41 -5.89
CA SER A 34 0.03 -12.14 -4.67
C SER A 34 0.31 -13.39 -3.83
N ASN A 35 -0.59 -14.38 -3.84
CA ASN A 35 -0.41 -15.66 -3.15
C ASN A 35 0.62 -16.60 -3.82
N LYS A 36 1.14 -16.25 -5.00
CA LYS A 36 2.21 -16.98 -5.70
C LYS A 36 3.58 -16.32 -5.56
N VAL A 37 3.68 -15.26 -4.75
CA VAL A 37 4.94 -14.60 -4.43
C VAL A 37 5.32 -15.04 -3.03
N ASP A 38 6.45 -15.74 -2.90
CA ASP A 38 6.86 -16.41 -1.65
C ASP A 38 6.91 -15.44 -0.47
N GLU A 39 7.36 -14.20 -0.71
CA GLU A 39 7.47 -13.12 0.27
C GLU A 39 6.12 -12.54 0.71
N LEU A 40 5.06 -12.78 -0.08
CA LEU A 40 3.70 -12.32 0.18
C LEU A 40 2.76 -13.45 0.66
N SER A 41 3.21 -14.70 0.61
CA SER A 41 2.42 -15.90 0.93
C SER A 41 1.89 -15.93 2.38
N ASN A 42 2.63 -15.33 3.32
CA ASN A 42 2.29 -15.28 4.75
C ASN A 42 1.61 -13.96 5.19
N LEU A 43 1.42 -13.03 4.25
CA LEU A 43 0.84 -11.73 4.52
C LEU A 43 -0.58 -11.70 3.95
N SER A 44 -1.50 -10.99 4.61
CA SER A 44 -2.94 -10.93 4.31
C SER A 44 -3.27 -10.25 2.96
N PHE A 45 -2.72 -10.75 1.86
CA PHE A 45 -2.76 -10.17 0.52
C PHE A 45 -3.69 -10.88 -0.45
N VAL A 46 -4.44 -11.87 0.02
CA VAL A 46 -5.42 -12.61 -0.77
C VAL A 46 -6.29 -11.64 -1.59
N GLY A 47 -6.35 -11.86 -2.92
CA GLY A 47 -7.12 -11.04 -3.86
C GLY A 47 -6.38 -9.87 -4.50
N LYS A 48 -5.07 -9.71 -4.29
CA LYS A 48 -4.25 -8.66 -4.95
C LYS A 48 -3.37 -9.23 -6.07
N HIS A 49 -3.03 -8.38 -7.03
CA HIS A 49 -2.05 -8.62 -8.09
C HIS A 49 -0.71 -8.00 -7.72
N ALA A 50 0.33 -8.81 -7.59
CA ALA A 50 1.69 -8.35 -7.33
C ALA A 50 2.43 -8.04 -8.64
N VAL A 51 3.18 -6.94 -8.66
CA VAL A 51 4.13 -6.59 -9.71
C VAL A 51 5.52 -6.68 -9.11
N THR A 52 6.33 -7.60 -9.61
CA THR A 52 7.72 -7.79 -9.21
C THR A 52 8.64 -7.19 -10.27
N PHE A 53 9.56 -6.32 -9.88
CA PHE A 53 10.51 -5.68 -10.79
C PHE A 53 11.80 -5.31 -10.06
N SER A 54 12.85 -5.04 -10.83
CA SER A 54 14.14 -4.58 -10.29
C SER A 54 14.22 -3.05 -10.43
N LEU A 55 14.48 -2.34 -9.32
CA LEU A 55 14.54 -0.87 -9.33
C LEU A 55 15.80 -0.37 -10.04
N SER A 56 16.94 -1.06 -9.87
CA SER A 56 18.22 -0.69 -10.47
C SER A 56 18.24 -0.78 -12.00
N ASN A 57 17.28 -1.49 -12.60
CA ASN A 57 17.15 -1.62 -14.05
C ASN A 57 16.17 -0.62 -14.68
N GLN A 58 15.60 0.30 -13.88
CA GLN A 58 14.64 1.29 -14.39
C GLN A 58 15.33 2.58 -14.81
N PRO A 59 14.88 3.22 -15.90
CA PRO A 59 15.38 4.53 -16.32
C PRO A 59 15.09 5.61 -15.27
N ASP A 60 13.85 5.71 -14.76
CA ASP A 60 13.47 6.73 -13.76
C ASP A 60 13.23 6.14 -12.36
N LYS A 61 14.31 5.65 -11.77
CA LYS A 61 14.29 5.04 -10.42
C LYS A 61 13.76 6.00 -9.36
N GLU A 62 14.10 7.28 -9.47
CA GLU A 62 13.67 8.31 -8.52
C GLU A 62 12.15 8.49 -8.54
N LEU A 63 11.54 8.52 -9.73
CA LEU A 63 10.10 8.65 -9.88
C LEU A 63 9.37 7.42 -9.33
N ILE A 64 9.89 6.22 -9.60
CA ILE A 64 9.34 4.97 -9.08
C ILE A 64 9.51 4.90 -7.56
N GLN A 65 10.64 5.36 -7.02
CA GLN A 65 10.86 5.42 -5.58
C GLN A 65 9.90 6.39 -4.90
N GLN A 66 9.69 7.59 -5.46
CA GLN A 66 8.68 8.54 -4.95
C GLN A 66 7.28 7.92 -4.94
N PHE A 67 6.92 7.17 -5.98
CA PHE A 67 5.66 6.44 -6.02
C PHE A 67 5.57 5.42 -4.88
N ILE A 68 6.62 4.63 -4.67
CA ILE A 68 6.68 3.65 -3.58
C ILE A 68 6.55 4.34 -2.22
N ASP A 69 7.26 5.44 -2.00
CA ASP A 69 7.28 6.17 -0.74
C ASP A 69 5.89 6.74 -0.40
N GLU A 70 5.23 7.41 -1.35
CA GLU A 70 3.87 7.94 -1.13
C GLU A 70 2.86 6.79 -0.89
N ARG A 71 3.04 5.63 -1.56
CA ARG A 71 2.23 4.43 -1.27
C ARG A 71 2.47 3.90 0.14
N MET A 72 3.71 3.88 0.61
CA MET A 72 4.06 3.42 1.95
C MET A 72 3.49 4.33 3.04
N LYS A 73 3.43 5.64 2.81
CA LYS A 73 2.73 6.58 3.71
C LYS A 73 1.25 6.25 3.87
N LEU A 74 0.54 5.96 2.77
CA LEU A 74 -0.87 5.54 2.85
C LEU A 74 -1.05 4.26 3.65
N VAL A 75 -0.14 3.28 3.49
CA VAL A 75 -0.20 2.03 4.27
C VAL A 75 0.09 2.30 5.75
N ALA A 76 1.10 3.11 6.05
CA ALA A 76 1.44 3.48 7.42
C ALA A 76 0.28 4.20 8.11
N PHE A 77 -0.41 5.09 7.39
CA PHE A 77 -1.61 5.75 7.88
C PHE A 77 -2.73 4.76 8.24
N GLU A 78 -3.04 3.80 7.36
CA GLU A 78 -4.05 2.78 7.64
C GLU A 78 -3.69 1.93 8.87
N VAL A 79 -2.42 1.53 9.00
CA VAL A 79 -1.95 0.79 10.18
C VAL A 79 -2.08 1.65 11.43
N GLN A 80 -1.70 2.92 11.38
CA GLN A 80 -1.85 3.84 12.51
C GLN A 80 -3.31 4.07 12.88
N ALA A 81 -4.20 4.29 11.92
CA ALA A 81 -5.63 4.46 12.18
C ALA A 81 -6.22 3.24 12.91
N THR A 82 -5.91 2.03 12.45
CA THR A 82 -6.33 0.79 13.11
C THR A 82 -5.69 0.62 14.50
N GLN A 83 -4.43 1.01 14.68
CA GLN A 83 -3.76 0.94 15.99
C GLN A 83 -4.26 1.97 17.00
N VAL A 84 -4.61 3.18 16.55
CA VAL A 84 -5.26 4.21 17.39
C VAL A 84 -6.62 3.72 17.86
N GLY A 85 -7.35 3.03 16.97
CA GLY A 85 -8.58 2.35 17.33
C GLY A 85 -8.32 1.24 18.34
N TYR A 86 -7.63 0.17 17.94
CA TYR A 86 -7.60 -1.11 18.67
C TYR A 86 -6.31 -1.37 19.45
N GLY A 87 -5.63 -0.33 19.91
CA GLY A 87 -4.31 -0.43 20.54
C GLY A 87 -4.28 -1.36 21.76
N ASN A 88 -3.74 -2.58 21.54
CA ASN A 88 -3.18 -3.53 22.53
C ASN A 88 -3.81 -3.53 23.94
N ASP A 89 -5.13 -3.49 24.09
CA ASP A 89 -5.71 -3.82 25.40
C ASP A 89 -5.60 -5.33 25.61
N ARG A 90 -4.67 -5.72 26.49
CA ARG A 90 -4.46 -7.11 26.90
C ARG A 90 -5.70 -7.70 27.59
N ASN A 91 -6.64 -6.87 28.04
CA ASN A 91 -7.84 -7.28 28.77
C ASN A 91 -9.05 -7.57 27.87
N ASP A 92 -9.12 -7.04 26.65
CA ASP A 92 -10.18 -7.40 25.68
C ASP A 92 -9.74 -8.54 24.74
N ARG A 93 -9.14 -9.58 25.32
CA ARG A 93 -8.62 -10.74 24.59
C ARG A 93 -9.72 -11.51 23.82
N TYR A 94 -10.99 -11.26 24.14
CA TYR A 94 -12.15 -11.97 23.57
C TYR A 94 -13.17 -11.05 22.88
N GLY A 95 -12.90 -9.75 22.75
CA GLY A 95 -13.79 -8.82 22.07
C GLY A 95 -15.17 -8.68 22.74
N ARG A 96 -15.24 -8.69 24.08
CA ARG A 96 -16.51 -8.66 24.82
C ARG A 96 -16.79 -7.31 25.49
N ASN A 97 -15.85 -6.38 25.46
CA ASN A 97 -16.05 -5.04 26.01
C ASN A 97 -16.57 -4.08 24.93
N PHE A 98 -17.89 -4.03 24.78
CA PHE A 98 -18.56 -3.20 23.75
C PHE A 98 -18.27 -1.69 23.91
N ASP A 99 -18.23 -1.19 25.14
CA ASP A 99 -17.95 0.24 25.38
C ASP A 99 -16.51 0.61 25.00
N TYR A 100 -15.55 -0.29 25.27
CA TYR A 100 -14.17 -0.13 24.82
C TYR A 100 -14.09 -0.15 23.29
N GLN A 101 -14.74 -1.12 22.63
CA GLN A 101 -14.75 -1.22 21.17
C GLN A 101 -15.38 0.00 20.51
N GLN A 102 -16.45 0.55 21.09
CA GLN A 102 -17.06 1.78 20.60
C GLN A 102 -16.10 2.97 20.75
N ALA A 103 -15.47 3.15 21.91
CA ALA A 103 -14.49 4.21 22.12
C ALA A 103 -13.28 4.09 21.18
N CYS A 104 -12.84 2.87 20.89
CA CYS A 104 -11.82 2.56 19.89
C CYS A 104 -12.24 3.00 18.49
N ALA A 105 -13.46 2.62 18.06
CA ALA A 105 -14.00 3.01 16.75
C ALA A 105 -14.13 4.54 16.62
N GLU A 106 -14.60 5.23 17.66
CA GLU A 106 -14.72 6.69 17.68
C GLU A 106 -13.36 7.39 17.55
N ARG A 107 -12.31 6.87 18.21
CA ARG A 107 -10.94 7.38 18.07
C ARG A 107 -10.38 7.18 16.67
N GLU A 108 -10.62 6.01 16.06
CA GLU A 108 -10.23 5.75 14.68
C GLU A 108 -10.92 6.73 13.72
N VAL A 109 -12.24 6.93 13.87
CA VAL A 109 -13.01 7.87 13.04
C VAL A 109 -12.47 9.29 13.19
N LEU A 110 -12.20 9.74 14.41
CA LEU A 110 -11.64 11.08 14.66
C LEU A 110 -10.23 11.22 14.07
N HIS A 111 -9.37 10.20 14.22
CA HIS A 111 -8.04 10.19 13.61
C HIS A 111 -8.11 10.30 12.09
N ARG A 112 -9.03 9.56 11.46
CA ARG A 112 -9.29 9.62 10.01
C ARG A 112 -9.80 10.99 9.57
N ALA A 113 -10.71 11.59 10.31
CA ALA A 113 -11.22 12.93 10.03
C ALA A 113 -10.10 13.99 10.08
N ASN A 114 -9.24 13.93 11.10
CA ASN A 114 -8.16 14.90 11.29
C ASN A 114 -7.09 14.84 10.20
N HIS A 115 -6.85 13.67 9.59
CA HIS A 115 -5.84 13.48 8.55
C HIS A 115 -6.44 13.39 7.13
N ALA A 116 -7.75 13.61 6.97
CA ALA A 116 -8.44 13.40 5.69
C ALA A 116 -7.81 14.20 4.54
N ASN A 117 -7.39 15.45 4.79
CA ASN A 117 -6.74 16.29 3.77
C ASN A 117 -5.34 15.79 3.39
N GLU A 118 -4.56 15.29 4.35
CA GLU A 118 -3.23 14.73 4.11
C GLU A 118 -3.32 13.43 3.31
N VAL A 119 -4.24 12.55 3.69
CA VAL A 119 -4.53 11.30 2.97
C VAL A 119 -4.93 11.61 1.54
N LYS A 120 -5.90 12.52 1.33
CA LYS A 120 -6.35 12.93 0.00
C LYS A 120 -5.21 13.48 -0.86
N SER A 121 -4.37 14.36 -0.30
CA SER A 121 -3.22 14.90 -1.02
C SER A 121 -2.23 13.80 -1.41
N THR A 122 -2.00 12.84 -0.53
CA THR A 122 -1.12 11.69 -0.78
C THR A 122 -1.70 10.77 -1.86
N GLU A 123 -3.00 10.51 -1.83
CA GLU A 123 -3.71 9.75 -2.88
C GLU A 123 -3.60 10.40 -4.26
N GLU A 124 -3.81 11.72 -4.33
CA GLU A 124 -3.66 12.50 -5.56
C GLU A 124 -2.23 12.40 -6.11
N ARG A 125 -1.21 12.52 -5.25
CA ARG A 125 0.20 12.34 -5.64
C ARG A 125 0.49 10.95 -6.17
N VAL A 126 -0.03 9.91 -5.52
CA VAL A 126 0.10 8.52 -5.99
C VAL A 126 -0.49 8.35 -7.38
N ILE A 127 -1.66 8.94 -7.65
CA ILE A 127 -2.30 8.89 -8.98
C ILE A 127 -1.44 9.62 -10.02
N ILE A 128 -0.93 10.80 -9.70
CA ILE A 128 -0.07 11.58 -10.60
C ILE A 128 1.21 10.81 -10.92
N LEU A 129 1.88 10.26 -9.91
CA LEU A 129 3.12 9.50 -10.07
C LEU A 129 2.89 8.22 -10.88
N PHE A 130 1.81 7.50 -10.61
CA PHE A 130 1.42 6.33 -11.40
C PHE A 130 1.25 6.69 -12.89
N ASN A 131 0.51 7.77 -13.18
CA ASN A 131 0.28 8.18 -14.56
C ASN A 131 1.58 8.61 -15.26
N LYS A 132 2.49 9.28 -14.55
CA LYS A 132 3.81 9.61 -15.10
C LYS A 132 4.61 8.35 -15.42
N ILE A 133 4.63 7.36 -14.54
CA ILE A 133 5.33 6.10 -14.79
C ILE A 133 4.72 5.34 -15.98
N VAL A 134 3.39 5.29 -16.07
CA VAL A 134 2.71 4.44 -17.06
C VAL A 134 2.57 5.07 -18.44
N PHE A 135 2.41 6.39 -18.51
CA PHE A 135 2.03 7.10 -19.74
C PHE A 135 3.04 8.14 -20.21
N SER A 136 4.14 8.35 -19.48
CA SER A 136 5.20 9.24 -19.99
C SER A 136 5.86 8.59 -21.22
N PRO A 137 6.11 9.34 -22.30
CA PRO A 137 6.73 8.83 -23.53
C PRO A 137 8.16 8.29 -23.34
N GLU A 138 8.76 8.47 -22.17
CA GLU A 138 10.10 7.99 -21.82
C GLU A 138 10.11 6.55 -21.23
N PHE A 139 8.94 5.92 -21.06
CA PHE A 139 8.75 4.57 -20.48
C PHE A 139 8.26 3.50 -21.46
#